data_AF-A0A1Y1L3C0-F1
#
_entry.id   AF-A0A1Y1L3C0-F1
#
_cell.length_a   1.000
_cell.length_b   1.000
_cell.length_c   1.000
_cell.angle_alpha   90.00
_cell.angle_beta   90.00
_cell.angle_gamma   90.00
#
_symmetry.space_group_name_H-M   'P 1'
#
loop_
_entity.id
_entity.type
_entity.pdbx_description
1 polymer ?
#
loop_
_entity_poly.entity_id
_entity_poly.type
_entity_poly.pdbx_seq_one_letter_code
_entity_poly.pdbx_strand_id
1 'polypeptide(L)'
;GNNSNDPRVIASYYIDVVLSIEGCPQTVRADLGTENGVVEQLQLYLRENKWHSEPLCSLPPFLYGTSPANQRIEAWWAILRKQYSQFWINLFHELKDNGQFSGSYLDKSLIQFCFLRLIQKELDIVATEWNMHRISSSRNSVSPRGRPFVMYHMPEIYQSRDYLCKVSIEHINLCREFCAVIDDKPCDSDVYELSAILMAENQLALPENPYDAVDLYIILRDMLLNVL
;
A
#
# COMPACT_ATOMS: atom_id res chain seq x y z
N GLY A 1 -1.02 -14.90 2.46
CA GLY A 1 -0.98 -13.48 2.04
C GLY A 1 -1.22 -12.54 3.22
N ASN A 2 -0.46 -11.44 3.27
CA ASN A 2 -0.51 -10.45 4.36
C ASN A 2 -1.92 -9.82 4.46
N ASN A 3 -2.47 -9.75 5.67
CA ASN A 3 -3.81 -9.20 5.92
C ASN A 3 -3.67 -7.76 6.46
N SER A 4 -4.34 -6.79 5.82
CA SER A 4 -4.36 -5.39 6.26
C SER A 4 -4.98 -5.21 7.66
N ASN A 5 -5.70 -6.20 8.17
CA ASN A 5 -6.23 -6.20 9.53
C ASN A 5 -5.16 -6.41 10.61
N ASP A 6 -3.93 -6.80 10.25
CA ASP A 6 -2.80 -6.83 11.17
C ASP A 6 -2.09 -5.46 11.18
N PRO A 7 -2.17 -4.68 12.28
CA PRO A 7 -1.52 -3.36 12.37
C PRO A 7 -0.01 -3.39 12.07
N ARG A 8 0.63 -4.54 12.24
CA ARG A 8 2.07 -4.72 11.97
C ARG A 8 2.41 -4.68 10.48
N VAL A 9 1.44 -4.99 9.60
CA VAL A 9 1.59 -4.85 8.14
C VAL A 9 1.61 -3.37 7.74
N ILE A 10 0.79 -2.54 8.38
CA ILE A 10 0.85 -1.08 8.13
C ILE A 10 2.15 -0.51 8.71
N ALA A 11 2.56 -1.00 9.87
CA ALA A 11 3.83 -0.62 10.49
C ALA A 11 5.04 -0.94 9.60
N SER A 12 5.06 -2.10 8.92
CA SER A 12 6.16 -2.44 8.01
C SER A 12 6.27 -1.46 6.85
N TYR A 13 5.14 -1.11 6.19
CA TYR A 13 5.16 -0.11 5.13
C TYR A 13 5.65 1.25 5.62
N TYR A 14 5.23 1.65 6.82
CA TYR A 14 5.69 2.90 7.43
C TYR A 14 7.20 2.89 7.70
N ILE A 15 7.73 1.81 8.30
CA ILE A 15 9.16 1.69 8.63
C ILE A 15 10.03 1.55 7.38
N ASP A 16 9.55 0.87 6.34
CA ASP A 16 10.27 0.78 5.06
C ASP A 16 10.44 2.17 4.43
N VAL A 17 9.40 3.02 4.50
CA VAL A 17 9.51 4.42 4.07
C VAL A 17 10.49 5.19 4.95
N VAL A 18 10.38 5.08 6.28
CA VAL A 18 11.27 5.77 7.23
C VAL A 18 12.74 5.39 6.99
N LEU A 19 13.01 4.12 6.72
CA LEU A 19 14.33 3.63 6.38
C LEU A 19 14.81 4.20 5.04
N SER A 20 13.96 4.17 3.99
CA SER A 20 14.33 4.62 2.65
C SER A 20 14.72 6.11 2.58
N ILE A 21 14.16 6.94 3.48
CA ILE A 21 14.44 8.39 3.55
C ILE A 21 15.34 8.77 4.74
N GLU A 22 15.75 7.78 5.54
CA GLU A 22 16.56 7.93 6.76
C GLU A 22 15.97 8.95 7.74
N GLY A 23 14.65 8.91 7.94
CA GLY A 23 13.95 9.87 8.79
C GLY A 23 12.44 9.64 8.86
N CYS A 24 11.80 10.28 9.82
CA CYS A 24 10.36 10.20 10.05
C CYS A 24 9.67 11.56 9.85
N PRO A 25 8.36 11.57 9.54
CA PRO A 25 7.59 12.81 9.44
C PRO A 25 7.49 13.51 10.80
N GLN A 26 7.15 14.81 10.79
CA GLN A 26 6.99 15.51 12.06
C GLN A 26 5.78 15.02 12.86
N THR A 27 4.66 14.89 12.16
CA THR A 27 3.41 14.43 12.72
C THR A 27 2.79 13.46 11.74
N VAL A 28 2.37 12.29 12.23
CA VAL A 28 1.49 11.38 11.49
C VAL A 28 0.06 11.65 11.90
N ARG A 29 -0.86 11.67 10.92
CA ARG A 29 -2.29 11.80 11.17
C ARG A 29 -3.00 10.56 10.67
N ALA A 30 -3.85 9.99 11.52
CA ALA A 30 -4.70 8.85 11.19
C ALA A 30 -6.14 9.10 11.60
N ASP A 31 -7.08 8.33 11.07
CA ASP A 31 -8.42 8.20 11.65
C ASP A 31 -8.40 7.40 12.95
N LEU A 32 -9.51 7.48 13.69
CA LEU A 32 -9.70 6.74 14.93
C LEU A 32 -9.98 5.26 14.60
N GLY A 33 -8.93 4.51 14.31
CA GLY A 33 -8.96 3.08 13.99
C GLY A 33 -7.87 2.30 14.72
N THR A 34 -8.06 0.99 14.89
CA THR A 34 -7.09 0.12 15.57
C THR A 34 -5.89 -0.24 14.69
N GLU A 35 -6.02 -0.08 13.38
CA GLU A 35 -5.02 -0.44 12.37
C GLU A 35 -3.73 0.40 12.49
N ASN A 36 -3.84 1.64 12.97
CA ASN A 36 -2.72 2.58 13.05
C ASN A 36 -2.03 2.64 14.43
N GLY A 37 -2.47 1.83 15.40
CA GLY A 37 -1.95 1.88 16.77
C GLY A 37 -0.46 1.54 16.89
N VAL A 38 0.06 0.66 16.02
CA VAL A 38 1.50 0.35 15.99
C VAL A 38 2.28 1.52 15.40
N VAL A 39 1.79 2.14 14.30
CA VAL A 39 2.40 3.33 13.70
C VAL A 39 2.47 4.49 14.70
N GLU A 40 1.44 4.67 15.54
CA GLU A 40 1.45 5.67 16.61
C GLU A 40 2.63 5.45 17.57
N GLN A 41 2.79 4.24 18.09
CA GLN A 41 3.87 3.92 19.03
C GLN A 41 5.26 4.11 18.38
N LEU A 42 5.41 3.67 17.13
CA LEU A 42 6.66 3.84 16.39
C LEU A 42 6.98 5.32 16.15
N GLN A 43 6.00 6.11 15.71
CA GLN A 43 6.17 7.54 15.49
C GLN A 43 6.52 8.29 16.78
N LEU A 44 5.90 7.94 17.91
CA LEU A 44 6.24 8.50 19.22
C LEU A 44 7.70 8.20 19.60
N TYR A 45 8.13 6.94 19.48
CA TYR A 45 9.49 6.52 19.77
C TYR A 45 10.53 7.22 18.89
N LEU A 46 10.32 7.23 17.57
CA LEU A 46 11.23 7.85 16.61
C LEU A 46 11.37 9.37 16.85
N ARG A 47 10.34 10.00 17.44
CA ARG A 47 10.30 11.43 17.77
C ARG A 47 10.76 11.78 19.17
N GLU A 48 10.82 10.83 20.10
CA GLU A 48 11.11 11.04 21.53
C GLU A 48 12.42 11.82 21.75
N ASN A 49 13.47 11.50 20.99
CA ASN A 49 14.78 12.13 21.09
C ASN A 49 14.84 13.59 20.57
N LYS A 50 13.84 14.05 19.83
CA LYS A 50 13.83 15.40 19.19
C LYS A 50 12.67 16.30 19.60
N TRP A 51 11.69 15.76 20.31
CA TRP A 51 10.52 16.52 20.76
C TRP A 51 10.88 17.73 21.64
N HIS A 52 11.93 17.59 22.47
CA HIS A 52 12.33 18.63 23.43
C HIS A 52 13.37 19.63 22.90
N SER A 53 14.00 19.37 21.76
CA SER A 53 15.12 20.16 21.24
C SER A 53 14.77 21.10 20.08
N GLU A 54 13.61 20.93 19.45
CA GLU A 54 13.13 21.84 18.40
C GLU A 54 11.96 22.72 18.88
N PRO A 55 12.19 24.01 19.18
CA PRO A 55 11.14 24.94 19.65
C PRO A 55 10.05 25.25 18.61
N LEU A 56 10.07 24.63 17.42
CA LEU A 56 9.11 24.86 16.33
C LEU A 56 8.05 23.74 16.15
N CYS A 57 8.09 22.64 16.91
CA CYS A 57 7.08 21.59 16.78
C CYS A 57 5.87 21.89 17.67
N SER A 58 4.86 22.55 17.09
CA SER A 58 3.62 22.89 17.81
C SER A 58 2.59 21.75 17.88
N LEU A 59 2.77 20.69 17.07
CA LEU A 59 1.84 19.55 16.99
C LEU A 59 2.50 18.28 17.52
N PRO A 60 1.77 17.42 18.24
CA PRO A 60 2.29 16.15 18.75
C PRO A 60 2.79 15.24 17.62
N PRO A 61 3.65 14.25 17.93
CA PRO A 61 4.16 13.29 16.93
C PRO A 61 3.06 12.53 16.19
N PHE A 62 1.91 12.33 16.83
CA PHE A 62 0.78 11.62 16.26
C PHE A 62 -0.53 12.35 16.58
N LEU A 63 -1.47 12.36 15.62
CA LEU A 63 -2.78 12.99 15.74
C LEU A 63 -3.88 12.08 15.21
N TYR A 64 -4.89 11.85 16.04
CA TYR A 64 -6.16 11.31 15.59
C TYR A 64 -7.03 12.42 15.00
N GLY A 65 -7.47 12.21 13.76
CA GLY A 65 -8.42 13.06 13.06
C GLY A 65 -9.81 12.43 12.98
N THR A 66 -10.82 13.28 12.88
CA THR A 66 -12.16 12.82 12.50
C THR A 66 -12.19 12.49 11.00
N SER A 67 -13.05 11.55 10.57
CA SER A 67 -13.20 11.18 9.15
C SER A 67 -13.43 12.37 8.21
N PRO A 68 -14.21 13.41 8.57
CA PRO A 68 -14.37 14.61 7.73
C PRO A 68 -13.08 15.42 7.50
N ALA A 69 -12.02 15.18 8.28
CA ALA A 69 -10.73 15.83 8.12
C ALA A 69 -9.75 15.05 7.23
N ASN A 70 -10.07 13.81 6.86
CA ASN A 70 -9.27 12.96 5.96
C ASN A 70 -9.53 13.25 4.47
N GLN A 71 -10.08 14.41 4.14
CA GLN A 71 -10.51 14.78 2.78
C GLN A 71 -9.45 14.57 1.71
N ARG A 72 -8.17 14.81 2.03
CA ARG A 72 -7.08 14.68 1.05
C ARG A 72 -6.87 13.24 0.62
N ILE A 73 -6.79 12.31 1.59
CA ILE A 73 -6.57 10.90 1.28
C ILE A 73 -7.83 10.30 0.65
N GLU A 74 -9.02 10.65 1.13
CA GLU A 74 -10.29 10.22 0.55
C GLU A 74 -10.48 10.71 -0.89
N ALA A 75 -10.13 11.97 -1.18
CA ALA A 75 -10.18 12.50 -2.53
C ALA A 75 -9.21 11.76 -3.46
N TRP A 76 -8.03 11.38 -2.97
CA TRP A 76 -7.09 10.58 -3.73
C TRP A 76 -7.61 9.16 -3.98
N TRP A 77 -8.20 8.50 -2.97
CA TRP A 77 -8.85 7.20 -3.15
C TRP A 77 -9.98 7.23 -4.18
N ALA A 78 -10.76 8.31 -4.21
CA ALA A 78 -11.78 8.48 -5.23
C ALA A 78 -11.19 8.57 -6.65
N ILE A 79 -10.00 9.20 -6.81
CA ILE A 79 -9.29 9.26 -8.09
C ILE A 79 -8.74 7.88 -8.45
N LEU A 80 -8.04 7.22 -7.52
CA LEU A 80 -7.47 5.88 -7.72
C LEU A 80 -8.54 4.90 -8.19
N ARG A 81 -9.70 4.90 -7.51
CA ARG A 81 -10.83 4.06 -7.86
C ARG A 81 -11.33 4.34 -9.27
N LYS A 82 -11.59 5.62 -9.59
CA LYS A 82 -12.18 6.02 -10.89
C LYS A 82 -11.27 5.73 -12.07
N GLN A 83 -9.95 5.87 -11.89
CA GLN A 83 -9.00 5.82 -12.99
C GLN A 83 -8.34 4.46 -13.18
N TYR A 84 -8.20 3.67 -12.11
CA TYR A 84 -7.36 2.47 -12.13
C TYR A 84 -8.09 1.25 -11.55
N SER A 85 -8.61 1.34 -10.32
CA SER A 85 -9.15 0.14 -9.64
C SER A 85 -10.50 -0.32 -10.16
N GLN A 86 -11.29 0.53 -10.80
CA GLN A 86 -12.65 0.16 -11.24
C GLN A 86 -12.64 -0.99 -12.26
N PHE A 87 -11.62 -1.06 -13.11
CA PHE A 87 -11.46 -2.16 -14.06
C PHE A 87 -11.34 -3.51 -13.33
N TRP A 88 -10.42 -3.63 -12.38
CA TRP A 88 -10.22 -4.86 -11.60
C TRP A 88 -11.45 -5.24 -10.79
N ILE A 89 -12.13 -4.25 -10.18
CA ILE A 89 -13.38 -4.50 -9.45
C ILE A 89 -14.43 -5.10 -10.37
N ASN A 90 -14.61 -4.56 -11.57
CA ASN A 90 -15.57 -5.09 -12.54
C ASN A 90 -15.18 -6.50 -12.99
N LEU A 91 -13.90 -6.74 -13.28
CA LEU A 91 -13.39 -8.06 -13.67
C LEU A 91 -13.67 -9.13 -12.60
N PHE A 92 -13.40 -8.82 -11.33
CA PHE A 92 -13.67 -9.75 -10.22
C PHE A 92 -15.17 -9.92 -9.95
N HIS A 93 -15.99 -8.89 -10.21
CA HIS A 93 -17.44 -9.04 -10.17
C HIS A 93 -17.95 -9.96 -11.29
N GLU A 94 -17.42 -9.84 -12.50
CA GLU A 94 -17.79 -10.73 -13.61
C GLU A 94 -17.45 -12.20 -13.29
N LEU A 95 -16.27 -12.48 -12.73
CA LEU A 95 -15.92 -13.82 -12.26
C LEU A 95 -16.92 -14.36 -11.23
N LYS A 96 -17.37 -13.52 -10.31
CA LYS A 96 -18.38 -13.90 -9.32
C LYS A 96 -19.75 -14.13 -9.95
N ASP A 97 -20.21 -13.23 -10.81
CA ASP A 97 -21.53 -13.29 -11.44
C ASP A 97 -21.65 -14.48 -12.40
N ASN A 98 -20.53 -14.89 -13.02
CA ASN A 98 -20.44 -16.10 -13.84
C ASN A 98 -20.34 -17.40 -13.01
N GLY A 99 -20.37 -17.32 -11.67
CA GLY A 99 -20.25 -18.48 -10.78
C GLY A 99 -18.84 -19.09 -10.71
N GLN A 100 -17.83 -18.38 -11.23
CA GLN A 100 -16.44 -18.85 -11.26
C GLN A 100 -15.69 -18.52 -9.96
N PHE A 101 -16.22 -17.63 -9.11
CA PHE A 101 -15.65 -17.28 -7.82
C PHE A 101 -16.65 -17.53 -6.67
N SER A 102 -16.29 -18.40 -5.73
CA SER A 102 -17.12 -18.74 -4.57
C SER A 102 -16.75 -17.97 -3.30
N GLY A 103 -15.59 -17.30 -3.29
CA GLY A 103 -15.05 -16.65 -2.09
C GLY A 103 -14.42 -17.63 -1.08
N SER A 104 -14.21 -18.88 -1.49
CA SER A 104 -13.47 -19.88 -0.73
C SER A 104 -12.02 -19.42 -0.46
N TYR A 105 -11.36 -20.10 0.48
CA TYR A 105 -9.94 -19.89 0.74
C TYR A 105 -9.08 -20.11 -0.52
N LEU A 106 -9.37 -21.18 -1.26
CA LEU A 106 -8.70 -21.50 -2.51
C LEU A 106 -8.88 -20.40 -3.55
N ASP A 107 -10.12 -19.96 -3.78
CA ASP A 107 -10.40 -18.89 -4.74
C ASP A 107 -9.66 -17.60 -4.38
N LYS A 108 -9.69 -17.17 -3.12
CA LYS A 108 -8.97 -15.97 -2.68
C LYS A 108 -7.47 -16.10 -2.90
N SER A 109 -6.90 -17.26 -2.60
CA SER A 109 -5.46 -17.53 -2.77
C SER A 109 -5.07 -17.58 -4.26
N LEU A 110 -5.91 -18.16 -5.11
CA LEU A 110 -5.66 -18.20 -6.56
C LEU A 110 -5.84 -16.83 -7.22
N ILE A 111 -6.81 -16.02 -6.77
CA ILE A 111 -6.91 -14.62 -7.22
C ILE A 111 -5.62 -13.86 -6.86
N GLN A 112 -5.13 -14.01 -5.63
CA GLN A 112 -3.85 -13.41 -5.25
C GLN A 112 -2.69 -13.91 -6.13
N PHE A 113 -2.60 -15.22 -6.34
CA PHE A 113 -1.56 -15.83 -7.17
C PHE A 113 -1.55 -15.31 -8.61
N CYS A 114 -2.71 -15.29 -9.27
CA CYS A 114 -2.79 -14.96 -10.69
C CYS A 114 -2.74 -13.45 -10.96
N PHE A 115 -3.31 -12.63 -10.06
CA PHE A 115 -3.58 -11.22 -10.35
C PHE A 115 -2.65 -10.25 -9.62
N LEU A 116 -2.13 -10.58 -8.43
CA LEU A 116 -1.48 -9.59 -7.57
C LEU A 116 -0.25 -8.95 -8.23
N ARG A 117 0.52 -9.72 -9.01
CA ARG A 117 1.68 -9.21 -9.75
C ARG A 117 1.28 -8.14 -10.78
N LEU A 118 0.17 -8.35 -11.49
CA LEU A 118 -0.32 -7.39 -12.49
C LEU A 118 -0.83 -6.12 -11.81
N ILE A 119 -1.61 -6.28 -10.74
CA ILE A 119 -2.12 -5.18 -9.95
C ILE A 119 -0.97 -4.37 -9.33
N GLN A 120 0.04 -5.02 -8.77
CA GLN A 120 1.22 -4.34 -8.21
C GLN A 120 1.96 -3.53 -9.27
N LYS A 121 2.21 -4.13 -10.45
CA LYS A 121 2.85 -3.42 -11.56
C LYS A 121 2.06 -2.17 -11.99
N GLU A 122 0.73 -2.27 -12.03
CA GLU A 122 -0.11 -1.12 -12.34
C GLU A 122 -0.05 -0.06 -11.23
N LEU A 123 -0.13 -0.45 -9.97
CA LEU A 123 -0.03 0.47 -8.83
C LEU A 123 1.32 1.22 -8.80
N ASP A 124 2.42 0.57 -9.18
CA ASP A 124 3.74 1.21 -9.29
C ASP A 124 3.76 2.28 -10.39
N ILE A 125 3.08 2.01 -11.52
CA ILE A 125 2.89 2.99 -12.59
C ILE A 125 2.04 4.16 -12.08
N VAL A 126 0.93 3.88 -11.41
CA VAL A 126 0.05 4.92 -10.82
C VAL A 126 0.82 5.81 -9.87
N ALA A 127 1.64 5.24 -8.98
CA ALA A 127 2.46 6.00 -8.05
C ALA A 127 3.44 6.92 -8.80
N THR A 128 4.06 6.43 -9.86
CA THR A 128 4.98 7.20 -10.71
C THR A 128 4.25 8.35 -11.43
N GLU A 129 3.13 8.06 -12.08
CA GLU A 129 2.30 9.06 -12.76
C GLU A 129 1.81 10.12 -11.79
N TRP A 130 1.31 9.70 -10.63
CA TRP A 130 0.84 10.59 -9.58
C TRP A 130 1.97 11.45 -9.01
N ASN A 131 3.18 10.94 -8.85
CA ASN A 131 4.29 11.77 -8.38
C ASN A 131 4.72 12.83 -9.41
N MET A 132 4.54 12.55 -10.70
CA MET A 132 4.96 13.42 -11.80
C MET A 132 3.87 14.37 -12.31
N HIS A 133 2.59 14.06 -12.07
CA HIS A 133 1.50 14.91 -12.52
C HIS A 133 1.55 16.30 -11.87
N ARG A 134 0.98 17.30 -12.54
CA ARG A 134 0.92 18.66 -12.02
C ARG A 134 -0.44 18.91 -11.39
N ILE A 135 -0.47 19.12 -10.07
CA ILE A 135 -1.64 19.61 -9.34
C ILE A 135 -1.87 21.07 -9.72
N SER A 136 -2.98 21.35 -10.38
CA SER A 136 -3.40 22.69 -10.75
C SER A 136 -3.94 23.48 -9.56
N SER A 137 -3.77 24.80 -9.56
CA SER A 137 -4.42 25.67 -8.58
C SER A 137 -5.93 25.69 -8.77
N SER A 138 -6.70 25.56 -7.69
CA SER A 138 -8.13 25.85 -7.67
C SER A 138 -8.43 27.00 -6.70
N ARG A 139 -9.52 27.76 -6.95
CA ARG A 139 -9.88 28.95 -6.15
C ARG A 139 -10.06 28.67 -4.65
N ASN A 140 -10.40 27.43 -4.29
CA ASN A 140 -10.68 27.01 -2.91
C ASN A 140 -9.67 25.95 -2.40
N SER A 141 -8.55 25.75 -3.10
CA SER A 141 -7.56 24.75 -2.69
C SER A 141 -6.75 25.22 -1.50
N VAL A 142 -6.81 24.48 -0.40
CA VAL A 142 -5.86 24.58 0.73
C VAL A 142 -4.56 23.81 0.41
N SER A 143 -4.55 23.01 -0.65
CA SER A 143 -3.40 22.20 -1.06
C SER A 143 -2.44 22.99 -1.95
N PRO A 144 -1.12 22.85 -1.76
CA PRO A 144 -0.12 23.47 -2.60
C PRO A 144 -0.22 22.98 -4.05
N ARG A 145 0.05 23.90 -4.99
CA ARG A 145 0.09 23.64 -6.43
C ARG A 145 1.50 23.20 -6.84
N GLY A 146 1.62 22.31 -7.82
CA GLY A 146 2.93 21.86 -8.29
C GLY A 146 2.95 20.39 -8.67
N ARG A 147 4.15 19.86 -8.91
CA ARG A 147 4.35 18.42 -9.09
C ARG A 147 4.72 17.83 -7.73
N PRO A 148 4.00 16.81 -7.22
CA PRO A 148 4.29 16.23 -5.91
C PRO A 148 5.76 15.87 -5.71
N PHE A 149 6.40 15.28 -6.72
CA PHE A 149 7.82 14.97 -6.69
C PHE A 149 8.70 16.20 -6.41
N VAL A 150 8.47 17.32 -7.11
CA VAL A 150 9.26 18.56 -6.93
C VAL A 150 8.93 19.22 -5.60
N MET A 151 7.66 19.19 -5.20
CA MET A 151 7.22 19.76 -3.92
C MET A 151 7.85 19.04 -2.72
N TYR A 152 8.05 17.72 -2.83
CA TYR A 152 8.69 16.91 -1.81
C TYR A 152 10.22 17.13 -1.76
N HIS A 153 10.90 17.11 -2.92
CA HIS A 153 12.36 17.17 -2.97
C HIS A 153 12.96 18.59 -3.00
N MET A 154 12.16 19.61 -3.37
CA MET A 154 12.60 21.00 -3.47
C MET A 154 11.55 21.96 -2.87
N PRO A 155 11.23 21.82 -1.57
CA PRO A 155 10.19 22.59 -0.91
C PRO A 155 10.46 24.11 -0.93
N GLU A 156 11.72 24.54 -1.05
CA GLU A 156 12.14 25.95 -1.06
C GLU A 156 11.58 26.72 -2.27
N ILE A 157 11.41 26.04 -3.41
CA ILE A 157 10.77 26.61 -4.62
C ILE A 157 9.31 27.02 -4.32
N TYR A 158 8.70 26.36 -3.33
CA TYR A 158 7.33 26.60 -2.90
C TYR A 158 7.25 27.42 -1.61
N GLN A 159 8.32 28.15 -1.24
CA GLN A 159 8.40 28.95 -0.02
C GLN A 159 8.14 28.12 1.25
N SER A 160 8.48 26.83 1.18
CA SER A 160 8.43 25.89 2.28
C SER A 160 9.84 25.40 2.59
N ARG A 161 9.95 24.44 3.50
CA ARG A 161 11.22 23.79 3.86
C ARG A 161 11.02 22.30 4.03
N ASP A 162 12.12 21.56 4.10
CA ASP A 162 12.08 20.18 4.54
C ASP A 162 11.75 20.11 6.04
N TYR A 163 10.79 19.25 6.38
CA TYR A 163 10.35 18.99 7.75
C TYR A 163 10.75 17.58 8.23
N LEU A 164 11.53 16.84 7.44
CA LEU A 164 11.97 15.50 7.79
C LEU A 164 12.78 15.48 9.10
N CYS A 165 12.34 14.67 10.06
CA CYS A 165 13.10 14.42 11.27
C CYS A 165 14.08 13.28 11.00
N LYS A 166 15.37 13.59 10.84
CA LYS A 166 16.41 12.55 10.69
C LYS A 166 16.45 11.63 11.90
N VAL A 167 16.50 10.32 11.66
CA VAL A 167 16.57 9.27 12.67
C VAL A 167 17.75 8.35 12.35
N SER A 168 18.44 7.85 13.37
CA SER A 168 19.55 6.92 13.17
C SER A 168 19.07 5.54 12.74
N ILE A 169 19.85 4.85 11.92
CA ILE A 169 19.50 3.53 11.36
C ILE A 169 19.31 2.50 12.48
N GLU A 170 20.04 2.61 13.59
CA GLU A 170 19.89 1.73 14.75
C GLU A 170 18.47 1.80 15.34
N HIS A 171 17.94 3.00 15.54
CA HIS A 171 16.57 3.18 16.05
C HIS A 171 15.52 2.65 15.07
N ILE A 172 15.73 2.86 13.76
CA ILE A 172 14.83 2.35 12.71
C ILE A 172 14.84 0.82 12.70
N ASN A 173 16.01 0.19 12.87
CA ASN A 173 16.12 -1.26 12.93
C ASN A 173 15.46 -1.86 14.18
N LEU A 174 15.50 -1.19 15.33
CA LEU A 174 14.76 -1.62 16.53
C LEU A 174 13.24 -1.62 16.26
N CYS A 175 12.73 -0.66 15.50
CA CYS A 175 11.31 -0.62 15.14
C CYS A 175 10.85 -1.81 14.29
N ARG A 176 11.77 -2.50 13.58
CA ARG A 176 11.42 -3.65 12.75
C ARG A 176 10.90 -4.84 13.56
N GLU A 177 11.23 -4.94 14.84
CA GLU A 177 10.69 -5.99 15.73
C GLU A 177 9.16 -5.92 15.88
N PHE A 178 8.57 -4.75 15.64
CA PHE A 178 7.12 -4.53 15.71
C PHE A 178 6.43 -4.64 14.34
N CYS A 179 7.18 -4.92 13.27
CA CYS A 179 6.68 -5.02 11.92
C CYS A 179 6.29 -6.47 11.57
N ALA A 180 5.36 -6.62 10.64
CA ALA A 180 5.06 -7.93 10.06
C ALA A 180 6.18 -8.35 9.10
N VAL A 181 6.40 -9.66 8.98
CA VAL A 181 7.18 -10.19 7.86
C VAL A 181 6.28 -10.14 6.63
N ILE A 182 6.64 -9.27 5.68
CA ILE A 182 5.95 -9.19 4.40
C ILE A 182 6.51 -10.31 3.51
N ASP A 183 5.71 -11.35 3.32
CA ASP A 183 6.04 -12.45 2.40
C ASP A 183 6.12 -11.94 0.95
N ASP A 184 7.15 -12.38 0.22
CA ASP A 184 7.30 -12.15 -1.22
C ASP A 184 6.27 -12.95 -2.02
N LYS A 185 5.73 -14.03 -1.44
CA LYS A 185 4.69 -14.83 -2.08
C LYS A 185 3.36 -14.06 -2.09
N PRO A 186 2.69 -13.98 -3.26
CA PRO A 186 1.46 -13.19 -3.40
C PRO A 186 0.28 -13.77 -2.61
N CYS A 187 0.30 -15.08 -2.34
CA CYS A 187 -0.79 -15.81 -1.72
C CYS A 187 -0.31 -16.69 -0.56
N ASP A 188 -1.07 -17.71 -0.21
CA ASP A 188 -0.64 -18.73 0.74
C ASP A 188 0.50 -19.60 0.18
N SER A 189 1.38 -20.09 1.05
CA SER A 189 2.59 -20.83 0.65
C SER A 189 2.26 -22.15 -0.04
N ASP A 190 1.30 -22.91 0.50
CA ASP A 190 0.94 -24.23 -0.03
C ASP A 190 0.24 -24.07 -1.39
N VAL A 191 -0.69 -23.11 -1.49
CA VAL A 191 -1.38 -22.81 -2.76
C VAL A 191 -0.37 -22.30 -3.80
N TYR A 192 0.58 -21.45 -3.40
CA TYR A 192 1.63 -20.96 -4.30
C TYR A 192 2.46 -22.11 -4.86
N GLU A 193 2.96 -22.99 -3.99
CA GLU A 193 3.83 -24.09 -4.38
C GLU A 193 3.10 -25.10 -5.27
N LEU A 194 1.88 -25.50 -4.91
CA LEU A 194 1.05 -26.38 -5.73
C LEU A 194 0.73 -25.74 -7.09
N SER A 195 0.37 -24.46 -7.12
CA SER A 195 0.09 -23.75 -8.37
C SER A 195 1.34 -23.68 -9.26
N ALA A 196 2.51 -23.40 -8.69
CA ALA A 196 3.77 -23.36 -9.42
C ALA A 196 4.13 -24.74 -10.02
N ILE A 197 3.91 -25.83 -9.26
CA ILE A 197 4.12 -27.20 -9.76
C ILE A 197 3.17 -27.48 -10.93
N LEU A 198 1.87 -27.22 -10.76
CA LEU A 198 0.87 -27.45 -11.81
C LEU A 198 1.17 -26.65 -13.08
N MET A 199 1.60 -25.39 -12.93
CA MET A 199 2.03 -24.58 -14.06
C MET A 199 3.23 -25.18 -14.78
N ALA A 200 4.24 -25.64 -14.04
CA ALA A 200 5.44 -26.25 -14.63
C ALA A 200 5.12 -27.55 -15.37
N GLU A 201 4.29 -28.42 -14.78
CA GLU A 201 3.87 -29.70 -15.38
C GLU A 201 3.04 -29.50 -16.65
N ASN A 202 2.16 -28.48 -16.66
CA ASN A 202 1.25 -28.19 -17.77
C ASN A 202 1.77 -27.11 -18.72
N GLN A 203 3.02 -26.66 -18.57
CA GLN A 203 3.66 -25.62 -19.39
C GLN A 203 2.86 -24.31 -19.46
N LEU A 204 2.20 -23.94 -18.36
CA LEU A 204 1.45 -22.70 -18.23
C LEU A 204 2.40 -21.53 -17.93
N ALA A 205 2.17 -20.41 -18.59
CA ALA A 205 2.96 -19.19 -18.40
C ALA A 205 2.37 -18.28 -17.31
N LEU A 206 3.20 -17.41 -16.75
CA LEU A 206 2.73 -16.32 -15.90
C LEU A 206 1.90 -15.34 -16.74
N PRO A 207 0.79 -14.81 -16.19
CA PRO A 207 -0.14 -14.00 -16.96
C PRO A 207 0.43 -12.62 -17.21
N GLU A 208 0.43 -12.11 -18.45
CA GLU A 208 1.00 -10.80 -18.77
C GLU A 208 -0.05 -9.67 -18.79
N ASN A 209 -1.31 -10.05 -18.95
CA ASN A 209 -2.45 -9.15 -18.97
C ASN A 209 -3.63 -9.72 -18.18
N PRO A 210 -4.68 -8.91 -17.91
CA PRO A 210 -5.82 -9.34 -17.10
C PRO A 210 -6.57 -10.58 -17.62
N TYR A 211 -6.63 -10.76 -18.94
CA TYR A 211 -7.32 -11.90 -19.54
C TYR A 211 -6.52 -13.20 -19.38
N ASP A 212 -5.20 -13.15 -19.57
CA ASP A 212 -4.33 -14.29 -19.25
C ASP A 212 -4.46 -14.71 -17.77
N ALA A 213 -4.63 -13.73 -16.88
CA ALA A 213 -4.79 -13.99 -15.44
C ALA A 213 -6.12 -14.67 -15.13
N VAL A 214 -7.19 -14.31 -15.84
CA VAL A 214 -8.49 -15.00 -15.76
C VAL A 214 -8.37 -16.43 -16.27
N ASP A 215 -7.75 -16.63 -17.42
CA ASP A 215 -7.57 -17.97 -18.00
C ASP A 215 -6.76 -18.86 -17.05
N LEU A 216 -5.63 -18.36 -16.55
CA LEU A 216 -4.80 -19.09 -15.60
C LEU A 216 -5.55 -19.40 -14.30
N TYR A 217 -6.33 -18.45 -13.78
CA TYR A 217 -7.16 -18.65 -12.59
C TYR A 217 -8.16 -19.79 -12.77
N ILE A 218 -8.90 -19.80 -13.88
CA ILE A 218 -9.90 -20.83 -14.18
C ILE A 218 -9.23 -22.20 -14.30
N ILE A 219 -8.13 -22.28 -15.06
CA ILE A 219 -7.39 -23.54 -15.27
C ILE A 219 -6.89 -24.10 -13.94
N LEU A 220 -6.19 -23.29 -13.14
CA LEU A 220 -5.64 -23.74 -11.86
C LEU A 220 -6.73 -24.10 -10.85
N ARG A 221 -7.83 -23.34 -10.84
CA ARG A 221 -8.98 -23.63 -10.00
C ARG A 221 -9.58 -24.99 -10.32
N ASP A 222 -9.82 -25.28 -11.60
CA ASP A 222 -10.39 -26.56 -12.02
C ASP A 222 -9.42 -27.72 -11.74
N MET A 223 -8.12 -27.55 -11.98
CA MET A 223 -7.11 -28.56 -11.64
C MET A 223 -7.10 -28.87 -10.14
N LEU A 224 -7.04 -27.84 -9.28
CA LEU A 224 -6.95 -28.01 -7.83
C LEU A 224 -8.23 -28.57 -7.23
N LEU A 225 -9.40 -28.20 -7.75
CA LEU A 225 -10.68 -28.77 -7.31
C LEU A 225 -10.84 -30.24 -7.70
N ASN A 226 -10.14 -30.72 -8.73
CA ASN A 226 -10.15 -32.14 -9.13
C ASN A 226 -9.13 -32.99 -8.33
N VAL A 227 -8.18 -32.35 -7.64
CA VAL A 227 -7.17 -33.01 -6.81
C VAL A 227 -7.61 -33.10 -5.34
N LEU A 228 -8.54 -32.25 -4.91
CA LEU A 228 -9.15 -32.20 -3.57
C LEU A 228 -10.43 -33.04 -3.49
#